data_AF-A0A2E5MNL6-F1
#
_entry.id   AF-A0A2E5MNL6-F1
#
_cell.length_a   1.000
_cell.length_b   1.000
_cell.length_c   1.000
_cell.angle_alpha   90.00
_cell.angle_beta   90.00
_cell.angle_gamma   90.00
#
_symmetry.space_group_name_H-M   'P 1'
#
loop_
_entity.id
_entity.type
_entity.pdbx_description
1 polymer ?
#
loop_
_entity_poly.entity_id
_entity_poly.type
_entity_poly.pdbx_seq_one_letter_code
_entity_poly.pdbx_strand_id
1 'polypeptide(L)'
;MISSNINNSFAIGVKGIQDGIAGAENAAKRIARSGVDGPQGTGGESAIAGSGGLAEPIVDLKLYSRSVEASAQVVKTADETLGSLLDIMA
;
A
#
# COMPACT_ATOMS: atom_id res chain seq x y z
N MET A 1 -12.88 24.62 -13.03
CA MET A 1 -13.27 23.20 -12.86
C MET A 1 -12.07 22.24 -12.85
N ILE A 2 -11.06 22.42 -13.71
CA ILE A 2 -9.90 21.49 -13.81
C ILE A 2 -9.01 21.53 -12.55
N SER A 3 -8.69 22.71 -11.99
CA SER A 3 -7.84 22.84 -10.80
C SER A 3 -8.39 22.15 -9.54
N SER A 4 -9.73 22.07 -9.42
CA SER A 4 -10.38 21.35 -8.31
C SER A 4 -10.25 19.83 -8.43
N ASN A 5 -10.17 19.30 -9.66
CA ASN A 5 -10.02 17.87 -9.90
C ASN A 5 -8.57 17.40 -9.69
N ILE A 6 -7.57 18.24 -10.05
CA ILE A 6 -6.15 17.96 -9.79
C ILE A 6 -5.84 17.98 -8.29
N ASN A 7 -6.38 18.95 -7.55
CA ASN A 7 -6.24 18.96 -6.09
C ASN A 7 -6.88 17.73 -5.43
N ASN A 8 -8.01 17.26 -5.96
CA ASN A 8 -8.67 16.06 -5.47
C ASN A 8 -7.85 14.79 -5.77
N SER A 9 -7.30 14.64 -6.98
CA SER A 9 -6.47 13.49 -7.33
C SER A 9 -5.15 13.45 -6.54
N PHE A 10 -4.50 14.61 -6.35
CA PHE A 10 -3.32 14.72 -5.49
C PHE A 10 -3.63 14.30 -4.05
N ALA A 11 -4.71 14.82 -3.45
CA ALA A 11 -5.10 14.47 -2.10
C ALA A 11 -5.44 12.97 -1.94
N ILE A 12 -6.12 12.39 -2.92
CA ILE A 12 -6.42 10.94 -2.95
C ILE A 12 -5.12 10.13 -3.06
N GLY A 13 -4.19 10.53 -3.93
CA GLY A 13 -2.89 9.87 -4.07
C GLY A 13 -2.07 9.92 -2.77
N VAL A 14 -2.00 11.08 -2.12
CA VAL A 14 -1.32 11.21 -0.83
C VAL A 14 -1.97 10.33 0.24
N LYS A 15 -3.31 10.30 0.29
CA LYS A 15 -4.05 9.43 1.21
C LYS A 15 -3.75 7.95 0.95
N GLY A 16 -3.76 7.52 -0.32
CA GLY A 16 -3.45 6.14 -0.69
C GLY A 16 -2.03 5.71 -0.31
N ILE A 17 -1.05 6.63 -0.40
CA ILE A 17 0.31 6.39 0.12
C ILE A 17 0.28 6.17 1.63
N GLN A 18 -0.40 7.04 2.38
CA GLN A 18 -0.49 6.93 3.84
C GLN A 18 -1.16 5.63 4.30
N ASP A 19 -2.30 5.29 3.69
CA ASP A 19 -3.05 4.06 3.97
C ASP A 19 -2.21 2.82 3.60
N GLY A 20 -1.51 2.85 2.46
CA GLY A 20 -0.61 1.80 2.02
C GLY A 20 0.59 1.60 2.95
N ILE A 21 1.22 2.67 3.42
CA ILE A 21 2.32 2.59 4.40
C ILE A 21 1.83 1.96 5.71
N ALA A 22 0.70 2.42 6.25
CA ALA A 22 0.14 1.86 7.47
C ALA A 22 -0.20 0.36 7.33
N GLY A 23 -0.77 -0.05 6.19
CA GLY A 23 -1.03 -1.44 5.88
C GLY A 23 0.25 -2.28 5.78
N ALA A 24 1.27 -1.78 5.08
CA ALA A 24 2.55 -2.43 4.92
C ALA A 24 3.28 -2.61 6.27
N GLU A 25 3.27 -1.60 7.14
CA GLU A 25 3.85 -1.71 8.48
C GLU A 25 3.17 -2.79 9.33
N ASN A 26 1.84 -2.88 9.26
CA ASN A 26 1.10 -3.92 9.97
C ASN A 26 1.42 -5.33 9.45
N ALA A 27 1.50 -5.48 8.13
CA ALA A 27 1.91 -6.74 7.51
C ALA A 27 3.35 -7.12 7.90
N ALA A 28 4.28 -6.17 7.88
CA ALA A 28 5.66 -6.38 8.30
C ALA A 28 5.75 -6.78 9.79
N LYS A 29 4.97 -6.15 10.68
CA LYS A 29 4.88 -6.54 12.10
C LYS A 29 4.39 -7.97 12.27
N ARG A 30 3.41 -8.41 11.48
CA ARG A 30 2.91 -9.80 11.48
C ARG A 30 3.98 -10.79 11.00
N ILE A 31 4.70 -10.48 9.92
CA ILE A 31 5.84 -11.29 9.44
C ILE A 31 6.90 -11.43 10.53
N ALA A 32 7.29 -10.31 11.15
CA ALA A 32 8.29 -10.30 12.19
C ALA A 32 7.89 -11.21 13.36
N ARG A 33 6.62 -11.14 13.81
CA ARG A 33 6.06 -12.00 14.87
C ARG A 33 6.00 -13.48 14.48
N SER A 34 5.54 -13.80 13.28
CA SER A 34 5.53 -15.18 12.77
C SER A 34 6.93 -15.80 12.68
N GLY A 35 7.98 -14.98 12.50
CA GLY A 35 9.37 -15.43 12.58
C GLY A 35 9.84 -15.77 14.01
N VAL A 36 9.25 -15.16 15.04
CA VAL A 36 9.61 -15.40 16.46
C VAL A 36 8.82 -16.57 17.06
N ASP A 37 7.55 -16.72 16.69
CA ASP A 37 6.68 -17.81 17.18
C ASP A 37 6.80 -19.13 16.38
N GLY A 38 7.50 -19.10 15.24
CA GLY A 38 7.81 -20.25 14.40
C GLY A 38 6.60 -20.91 13.72
N PRO A 39 6.79 -21.66 12.61
CA PRO A 39 5.71 -22.41 11.95
C PRO A 39 5.19 -23.63 12.75
N GLN A 40 5.62 -23.80 14.02
CA GLN A 40 5.27 -24.94 14.87
C GLN A 40 4.67 -24.52 16.21
N GLY A 41 3.76 -23.53 16.20
CA GLY A 41 2.79 -23.37 17.29
C GLY A 41 1.88 -24.60 17.35
N THR A 42 2.23 -25.58 18.20
CA THR A 42 1.43 -26.72 18.69
C THR A 42 0.13 -27.03 17.93
N GLY A 43 0.19 -27.87 16.89
CA GLY A 43 -1.01 -28.42 16.25
C GLY A 43 -0.72 -29.12 14.94
N GLY A 44 -0.69 -30.45 14.96
CA GLY A 44 -0.46 -31.28 13.78
C GLY A 44 -1.55 -31.14 12.70
N GLU A 45 -1.19 -31.58 11.49
CA GLU A 45 -2.07 -32.11 10.42
C GLU A 45 -3.47 -31.46 10.24
N SER A 46 -3.55 -30.13 10.29
CA SER A 46 -4.73 -29.38 9.82
C SER A 46 -4.30 -28.20 8.95
N ALA A 47 -3.41 -28.49 7.98
CA ALA A 47 -2.91 -27.51 7.01
C ALA A 47 -3.87 -27.30 5.81
N ILE A 48 -5.18 -27.48 6.03
CA ILE A 48 -6.23 -27.14 5.07
C ILE A 48 -7.29 -26.37 5.86
N ALA A 49 -7.36 -25.05 5.59
CA ALA A 49 -8.35 -24.09 6.11
C ALA A 49 -8.15 -23.57 7.56
N GLY A 50 -7.19 -22.67 7.79
CA GLY A 50 -7.16 -21.88 9.02
C GLY A 50 -5.95 -20.95 9.15
N SER A 51 -6.20 -19.67 9.40
CA SER A 51 -5.26 -18.54 9.47
C SER A 51 -4.07 -18.73 10.43
N GLY A 52 -2.82 -18.72 9.93
CA GLY A 52 -1.66 -18.70 10.83
C GLY A 52 -0.26 -18.68 10.22
N GLY A 53 -0.11 -18.87 8.90
CA GLY A 53 1.19 -18.90 8.23
C GLY A 53 1.69 -17.55 7.70
N LEU A 54 2.99 -17.47 7.38
CA LEU A 54 3.64 -16.29 6.79
C LEU A 54 3.07 -15.87 5.42
N ALA A 55 2.35 -16.74 4.72
CA ALA A 55 1.88 -16.48 3.36
C ALA A 55 0.95 -15.26 3.27
N GLU A 56 -0.05 -15.17 4.16
CA GLU A 56 -1.00 -14.05 4.18
C GLU A 56 -0.31 -12.70 4.43
N PRO A 57 0.48 -12.50 5.50
CA PRO A 57 1.13 -11.21 5.72
C PRO A 57 2.21 -10.87 4.67
N ILE A 58 2.81 -11.85 3.98
CA ILE A 58 3.69 -11.58 2.82
C ILE A 58 2.89 -11.05 1.64
N VAL A 59 1.74 -11.65 1.34
CA VAL A 59 0.85 -11.18 0.26
C VAL A 59 0.32 -9.79 0.58
N ASP A 60 -0.14 -9.56 1.82
CA ASP A 60 -0.61 -8.26 2.29
C ASP A 60 0.49 -7.19 2.13
N LEU A 61 1.73 -7.49 2.56
CA LEU A 61 2.85 -6.55 2.44
C LEU A 61 3.06 -6.13 0.97
N LYS A 62 3.02 -7.10 0.04
CA LYS A 62 3.18 -6.84 -1.39
C LYS A 62 2.00 -6.07 -1.98
N LEU A 63 0.79 -6.36 -1.53
CA LEU A 63 -0.43 -5.64 -1.92
C LEU A 63 -0.33 -4.16 -1.52
N TYR A 64 0.03 -3.90 -0.26
CA TYR A 64 0.18 -2.54 0.23
C TYR A 64 1.33 -1.79 -0.42
N SER A 65 2.47 -2.45 -0.68
CA SER A 65 3.57 -1.86 -1.48
C SER A 65 3.09 -1.42 -2.86
N ARG A 66 2.33 -2.26 -3.57
CA ARG A 66 1.75 -1.90 -4.87
C ARG A 66 0.72 -0.78 -4.77
N SER A 67 -0.05 -0.73 -3.68
CA SER A 67 -0.98 0.36 -3.43
C SER A 67 -0.27 1.70 -3.25
N VAL A 68 0.88 1.72 -2.54
CA VAL A 68 1.74 2.90 -2.42
C VAL A 68 2.29 3.31 -3.79
N GLU A 69 2.86 2.37 -4.56
CA GLU A 69 3.40 2.65 -5.89
C GLU A 69 2.34 3.24 -6.83
N ALA A 70 1.15 2.66 -6.87
CA ALA A 70 0.04 3.15 -7.68
C ALA A 70 -0.41 4.56 -7.25
N SER A 71 -0.49 4.80 -5.95
CA SER A 71 -0.89 6.10 -5.40
C SER A 71 0.17 7.17 -5.65
N ALA A 72 1.46 6.81 -5.60
CA ALA A 72 2.57 7.68 -6.00
C ALA A 72 2.50 8.07 -7.48
N GLN A 73 2.10 7.14 -8.34
CA GLN A 73 1.88 7.45 -9.76
C GLN A 73 0.75 8.48 -9.95
N VAL A 74 -0.34 8.40 -9.19
CA VAL A 74 -1.42 9.40 -9.22
C VAL A 74 -0.91 10.79 -8.82
N VAL A 75 -0.12 10.87 -7.74
CA VAL A 75 0.50 12.12 -7.29
C VAL A 75 1.41 12.70 -8.37
N LYS A 76 2.26 11.87 -8.98
CA LYS A 76 3.19 12.28 -10.04
C LYS A 76 2.44 12.82 -11.26
N THR A 77 1.41 12.12 -11.72
CA THR A 77 0.61 12.58 -12.85
C THR A 77 -0.14 13.87 -12.53
N ALA A 78 -0.67 14.04 -11.31
CA ALA A 78 -1.27 15.31 -10.89
C ALA A 78 -0.26 16.47 -10.97
N ASP A 79 0.96 16.27 -10.47
CA ASP A 79 2.05 17.25 -10.53
C ASP A 79 2.47 17.58 -11.98
N GLU A 80 2.69 16.57 -12.82
CA GLU A 80 3.03 16.76 -14.24
C GLU A 80 1.93 17.52 -15.00
N THR A 81 0.64 17.24 -14.72
CA THR A 81 -0.47 17.97 -15.34
C THR A 81 -0.52 19.42 -14.88
N LEU A 82 -0.23 19.70 -13.61
CA LEU A 82 -0.15 21.07 -13.11
C LEU A 82 1.03 21.81 -13.74
N GLY A 83 2.20 21.18 -13.83
CA GLY A 83 3.37 21.74 -14.50
C GLY A 83 3.10 22.07 -15.97
N SER A 84 2.44 21.16 -16.71
CA SER A 84 2.04 21.42 -18.10
C SER A 84 1.05 22.58 -18.23
N LEU A 85 0.09 22.71 -17.30
CA LEU A 85 -0.83 23.86 -17.29
C LEU A 85 -0.10 25.17 -16.98
N LEU A 86 0.88 25.16 -16.08
CA LEU A 86 1.72 26.33 -15.79
C LEU A 86 2.53 26.75 -17.01
N ASP A 87 3.10 25.80 -17.75
CA ASP A 87 3.89 26.06 -18.97
C ASP A 87 3.05 26.71 -20.09
N ILE A 88 1.79 26.27 -20.27
CA ILE A 88 0.88 26.87 -21.25
C ILE A 88 0.50 28.32 -20.90
N MET A 89 0.50 28.67 -19.62
CA MET A 89 0.09 30.01 -19.15
C MET A 89 1.22 31.04 -19.12
N ALA A 90 2.49 30.60 -19.23
CA ALA A 90 3.67 31.46 -19.25
C ALA A 90 3.92 32.06 -20.64
#